data_AF-A0A522QA86-F1
#
_entry.id   AF-A0A522QA86-F1
#
_cell.length_a   1.000
_cell.length_b   1.000
_cell.length_c   1.000
_cell.angle_alpha   90.00
_cell.angle_beta   90.00
_cell.angle_gamma   90.00
#
_symmetry.space_group_name_H-M   'P 1'
#
loop_
_entity.id
_entity.type
_entity.pdbx_description
1 polymer ?
#
loop_
_entity_poly.entity_id
_entity_poly.type
_entity_poly.pdbx_seq_one_letter_code
_entity_poly.pdbx_strand_id
1 'polypeptide(L)'
;MNKTTKSCVAGLSASLFLLLACIPFALDSVYVTTVATVALVFVILSTGLNLVYGYVGLLSFAQVAFWGAGGYTGALLAVDLGISPW
;
A
#
# COMPACT_ATOMS: atom_id res chain seq x y z
N MET A 1 -7.97 0.49 32.43
CA MET A 1 -8.46 0.36 31.04
C MET A 1 -8.31 -1.09 30.58
N ASN A 2 -9.41 -1.75 30.24
CA ASN A 2 -9.58 -3.21 30.29
C ASN A 2 -8.90 -3.98 29.12
N LYS A 3 -8.53 -5.24 29.35
CA LYS A 3 -7.95 -6.14 28.33
C LYS A 3 -8.98 -6.61 27.28
N THR A 4 -10.28 -6.51 27.54
CA THR A 4 -11.35 -7.06 26.71
C THR A 4 -11.67 -6.22 25.47
N THR A 5 -11.54 -4.89 25.52
CA THR A 5 -11.71 -4.03 24.34
C THR A 5 -10.58 -4.24 23.33
N LYS A 6 -9.34 -4.48 23.78
CA LYS A 6 -8.20 -4.77 22.88
C LYS A 6 -8.39 -6.07 22.10
N SER A 7 -8.93 -7.12 22.73
CA SER A 7 -9.18 -8.41 22.07
C SER A 7 -10.35 -8.37 21.09
N CYS A 8 -11.40 -7.57 21.37
CA CYS A 8 -12.48 -7.34 20.40
C CYS A 8 -12.00 -6.53 19.18
N VAL A 9 -11.21 -5.47 19.39
CA VAL A 9 -10.64 -4.68 18.27
C VAL A 9 -9.64 -5.50 17.47
N ALA A 10 -8.80 -6.31 18.13
CA ALA A 10 -7.88 -7.23 17.46
C ALA A 10 -8.63 -8.31 16.66
N GLY A 11 -9.70 -8.89 17.24
CA GLY A 11 -10.54 -9.87 16.55
C GLY A 11 -11.29 -9.27 15.35
N LEU A 12 -11.81 -8.05 15.47
CA LEU A 12 -12.48 -7.32 14.39
C LEU A 12 -11.49 -6.91 13.28
N SER A 13 -10.30 -6.43 13.66
CA SER A 13 -9.24 -6.10 12.70
C SER A 13 -8.74 -7.34 11.96
N ALA A 14 -8.59 -8.47 12.65
CA ALA A 14 -8.12 -9.72 12.04
C ALA A 14 -9.16 -10.32 11.08
N SER A 15 -10.44 -10.29 11.44
CA SER A 15 -11.52 -10.74 10.57
C SER A 15 -11.70 -9.83 9.35
N LEU A 16 -11.52 -8.52 9.50
CA LEU A 16 -11.48 -7.58 8.37
C LEU A 16 -10.29 -7.83 7.44
N PHE A 17 -9.10 -8.11 7.99
CA PHE A 17 -7.90 -8.43 7.20
C PHE A 17 -8.07 -9.73 6.40
N LEU A 18 -8.68 -10.74 7.02
CA LEU A 18 -8.99 -12.02 6.38
C LEU A 18 -10.01 -11.86 5.24
N LEU A 19 -11.03 -11.03 5.45
CA LEU A 19 -11.99 -10.65 4.42
C LEU A 19 -11.31 -9.96 3.25
N LEU A 20 -10.43 -8.98 3.53
CA LEU A 20 -9.70 -8.23 2.51
C LEU A 20 -8.72 -9.12 1.72
N ALA A 21 -8.12 -10.13 2.36
CA ALA A 21 -7.21 -11.08 1.73
C ALA A 21 -7.92 -12.09 0.81
N CYS A 22 -9.21 -12.36 1.03
CA CYS A 22 -10.01 -13.21 0.15
C CYS A 22 -10.58 -12.47 -1.08
N ILE A 23 -10.56 -11.13 -1.09
CA ILE A 23 -11.03 -10.31 -2.22
C ILE A 23 -10.38 -10.67 -3.57
N PRO A 24 -9.05 -10.84 -3.70
CA PRO A 24 -8.45 -11.17 -5.00
C PRO A 24 -8.88 -12.54 -5.55
N PHE A 25 -9.29 -13.47 -4.69
CA PHE A 25 -9.77 -14.80 -5.14
C PHE A 25 -11.23 -14.78 -5.63
N ALA A 26 -12.01 -13.76 -5.28
CA ALA A 26 -13.41 -13.63 -5.68
C ALA A 26 -13.59 -12.75 -6.94
N LEU A 27 -12.53 -12.09 -7.42
CA LEU A 27 -12.59 -11.10 -8.49
C LEU A 27 -11.74 -11.54 -9.69
N ASP A 28 -12.39 -12.01 -10.76
CA ASP A 28 -11.72 -12.43 -12.02
C ASP A 28 -11.21 -11.26 -12.89
N SER A 29 -11.46 -10.01 -12.50
CA SER A 29 -11.06 -8.84 -13.29
C SER A 29 -9.64 -8.41 -12.99
N VAL A 30 -8.73 -8.61 -13.96
CA VAL A 30 -7.33 -8.16 -13.92
C VAL A 30 -7.22 -6.68 -13.55
N TYR A 31 -8.10 -5.82 -14.07
CA TYR A 31 -8.10 -4.40 -13.76
C TYR A 31 -8.31 -4.12 -12.27
N VAL A 32 -9.29 -4.77 -11.65
CA VAL A 32 -9.62 -4.55 -10.24
C VAL A 32 -8.48 -5.05 -9.35
N THR A 33 -7.88 -6.19 -9.71
CA THR A 33 -6.71 -6.74 -8.99
C THR A 33 -5.52 -5.81 -9.09
N THR A 34 -5.18 -5.29 -10.27
CA THR A 34 -4.08 -4.33 -10.45
C THR A 34 -4.29 -3.06 -9.64
N VAL A 35 -5.49 -2.46 -9.68
CA VAL A 35 -5.82 -1.26 -8.91
C VAL A 35 -5.75 -1.52 -7.40
N ALA A 36 -6.26 -2.67 -6.94
CA ALA A 36 -6.20 -3.07 -5.54
C ALA A 36 -4.76 -3.25 -5.06
N THR A 37 -3.90 -3.86 -5.87
CA THR A 37 -2.46 -4.00 -5.57
C THR A 37 -1.79 -2.64 -5.45
N VAL A 38 -2.03 -1.72 -6.40
CA VAL A 38 -1.47 -0.35 -6.34
C VAL A 38 -1.97 0.38 -5.09
N ALA A 39 -3.25 0.25 -4.75
CA ALA A 39 -3.80 0.83 -3.52
C ALA A 39 -3.11 0.30 -2.26
N LEU A 40 -2.88 -1.01 -2.17
CA LEU A 40 -2.16 -1.63 -1.04
C LEU A 40 -0.72 -1.13 -0.92
N VAL A 41 -0.02 -0.94 -2.04
CA VAL A 41 1.33 -0.33 -2.03
C VAL A 41 1.28 1.09 -1.45
N PHE A 42 0.28 1.90 -1.82
CA PHE A 42 0.08 3.23 -1.25
C PHE A 42 -0.28 3.21 0.24
N VAL A 43 -1.01 2.19 0.72
CA VAL A 43 -1.30 2.01 2.15
C VAL A 43 0.01 1.81 2.93
N ILE A 44 0.91 0.96 2.42
CA ILE A 44 2.23 0.72 3.03
C ILE A 44 3.07 2.02 3.05
N LEU A 45 3.10 2.74 1.93
CA LEU A 45 3.76 4.05 1.84
C LEU A 45 3.18 5.06 2.83
N SER A 46 1.85 5.13 2.98
CA SER A 46 1.19 6.07 3.89
C SER A 46 1.46 5.73 5.35
N THR A 47 1.49 4.44 5.70
CA THR A 47 1.75 4.00 7.07
C THR A 47 3.21 4.25 7.46
N GLY A 48 4.15 4.05 6.54
CA GLY A 48 5.56 4.45 6.71
C GLY A 48 5.71 5.96 6.93
N LEU A 49 5.08 6.79 6.09
CA LEU A 49 5.06 8.25 6.24
C LEU A 49 4.43 8.66 7.58
N ASN A 50 3.31 8.07 7.95
CA ASN A 50 2.65 8.33 9.23
C ASN A 50 3.54 7.92 10.42
N LEU A 51 4.33 6.85 10.29
CA LEU A 51 5.26 6.46 11.34
C LEU A 51 6.35 7.52 11.56
N VAL A 52 6.99 7.97 10.47
CA VAL A 52 8.12 8.91 10.54
C VAL A 52 7.64 10.33 10.81
N TYR A 53 6.73 10.83 9.99
CA TYR A 53 6.22 12.20 10.12
C TYR A 53 5.22 12.34 11.27
N GLY A 54 4.33 11.37 11.45
CA GLY A 54 3.28 11.45 12.48
C GLY A 54 3.79 11.22 13.90
N TYR A 55 4.68 10.23 14.13
CA TYR A 55 5.17 9.95 15.49
C TYR A 55 6.51 10.62 15.82
N VAL A 56 7.44 10.70 14.87
CA VAL A 56 8.77 11.28 15.11
C VAL A 56 8.81 12.78 14.77
N GLY A 57 7.87 13.27 13.97
CA GLY A 57 7.78 14.68 13.57
C GLY A 57 8.81 15.10 12.51
N LEU A 58 9.53 14.14 11.91
CA LEU A 58 10.53 14.39 10.89
C LEU A 58 9.97 14.12 9.50
N LEU A 59 10.20 15.03 8.55
CA LEU A 59 9.87 14.79 7.14
C LEU A 59 10.97 13.99 6.46
N SER A 60 10.62 12.81 5.93
CA SER A 60 11.54 11.98 5.14
C SER A 60 11.38 12.29 3.65
N PHE A 61 12.35 13.01 3.08
CA PHE A 61 12.41 13.23 1.63
C PHE A 61 12.77 11.96 0.84
N ALA A 62 13.40 10.98 1.51
CA ALA A 62 13.79 9.73 0.88
C ALA A 62 12.59 8.98 0.30
N GLN A 63 11.45 8.95 0.99
CA GLN A 63 10.26 8.24 0.49
C GLN A 63 9.74 8.84 -0.83
N VAL A 64 9.63 10.18 -0.90
CA VAL A 64 9.16 10.86 -2.12
C VAL A 64 10.20 10.73 -3.24
N ALA A 65 11.50 10.84 -2.91
CA ALA A 65 12.58 10.68 -3.86
C ALA A 65 12.63 9.27 -4.47
N PHE A 66 12.48 8.21 -3.66
CA PHE A 66 12.42 6.84 -4.15
C PHE A 66 11.21 6.60 -5.06
N TRP A 67 10.03 7.09 -4.66
CA TRP A 67 8.82 6.93 -5.46
C TRP A 67 8.90 7.67 -6.80
N GLY A 68 9.42 8.90 -6.79
CA GLY A 68 9.64 9.70 -7.99
C GLY A 68 10.70 9.12 -8.92
N ALA A 69 11.85 8.70 -8.39
CA ALA A 69 12.92 8.10 -9.19
C ALA A 69 12.49 6.76 -9.81
N GLY A 70 11.79 5.91 -9.06
CA GLY A 70 11.24 4.64 -9.57
C GLY A 70 10.21 4.86 -10.67
N GLY A 71 9.26 5.78 -10.46
CA GLY A 71 8.24 6.12 -11.45
C GLY A 71 8.84 6.70 -12.73
N TYR A 72 9.81 7.61 -12.61
CA TYR A 72 10.49 8.19 -13.77
C TYR A 72 11.30 7.14 -14.55
N THR A 73 12.00 6.25 -13.84
CA THR A 73 12.72 5.13 -14.47
C THR A 73 11.74 4.20 -15.21
N GLY A 74 10.59 3.88 -14.60
CA GLY A 74 9.53 3.12 -15.24
C GLY A 74 8.97 3.81 -16.49
N ALA A 75 8.81 5.13 -16.45
CA ALA A 75 8.37 5.92 -17.61
C ALA A 75 9.40 5.88 -18.75
N LEU A 76 10.69 6.02 -18.45
CA LEU A 76 11.76 5.89 -19.45
C LEU A 76 11.80 4.48 -20.05
N LEU A 77 11.68 3.43 -19.24
CA LEU A 77 11.58 2.05 -19.72
C LEU A 77 10.38 1.86 -20.67
N ALA A 78 9.26 2.50 -20.36
CA ALA A 78 8.07 2.44 -21.20
C ALA A 78 8.19 3.21 -22.52
N VAL A 79 8.81 4.39 -22.50
CA VAL A 79 8.98 5.25 -23.68
C VAL A 79 10.11 4.73 -24.59
N ASP A 80 11.26 4.39 -24.01
CA ASP A 80 12.47 4.09 -24.77
C ASP A 80 12.58 2.60 -25.15
N LEU A 81 12.13 1.69 -24.28
CA LEU A 81 12.20 0.24 -24.51
C LEU A 81 10.85 -0.39 -24.88
N GLY A 82 9.77 0.39 -24.90
CA GLY A 82 8.42 -0.11 -25.19
C GLY A 82 7.89 -1.11 -24.16
N ILE A 83 8.48 -1.15 -22.95
CA ILE A 83 8.02 -2.05 -21.88
C ILE A 83 6.77 -1.43 -21.25
N SER A 84 5.60 -2.03 -21.46
CA SER A 84 4.38 -1.53 -20.84
C SER A 84 4.50 -1.56 -19.30
N PRO A 85 4.15 -0.48 -18.60
CA PRO A 85 4.11 -0.46 -17.13
C PRO A 85 2.90 -1.21 -16.55
N TRP A 86 2.17 -1.92 -17.41
CA TRP A 86 0.97 -2.72 -17.15
C TRP A 86 1.16 -4.08 -17.79
#